data_AF-A0A1E7FS63-F1
#
_entry.id   AF-A0A1E7FS63-F1
#
_cell.length_a   1.000
_cell.length_b   1.000
_cell.length_c   1.000
_cell.angle_alpha   90.00
_cell.angle_beta   90.00
_cell.angle_gamma   90.00
#
_symmetry.space_group_name_H-M   'P 1'
#
loop_
_entity.id
_entity.type
_entity.pdbx_description
1 polymer ?
#
loop_
_entity_poly.entity_id
_entity_poly.type
_entity_poly.pdbx_seq_one_letter_code
_entity_poly.pdbx_strand_id
1 'polypeptide(L)'
;MATTAMLSSIISLLFPAKRGQTEDNPLPLKAVPGLTTLLDVALFRSVEGQLTGTIASSHSLLACWLDIKHEARIGSNVTGVGLHGIRNGILESKERCETGRRQPTIQRRKDCWESPRIYCPDFVWADDVYFACQKWIRNIDKHPLVEISYYIKHRDNPSVIDPASILTDTSPQGNTGTSSKSTKGSGSKSKSSSKNSNNTSSDHPQRGQQQRRRRKQEQEEKERPSQQWKLRPKVSESWVELENHVLVLVKLVQQDLPLRLYQFKAAMEAEAVVTKRLYLVKCEYRAPFRSLLESHQNLLRAPPMELVDCYLNEQQKQQDNSSSNKESSPSSPEDIKAELMAKLKTPELVELLSLEMEAEKLELDMGKALFPFSELARTISHKRISLDSVIGIVELSELPSLRETVRRLGYVLCRTVGSETSTGIRPIFLDLLMVPRDDAFSTKGGIFDALSFRTSTTLEERIDQFLSELTILSNLVSPCTNDLPPALNIDLSSSVTKGCTEQYDPELLKCQLLDWFAIVDRQHLLHKNQKELPEEIRRAEMKLSIAGASHQSLKKIKEQLEMLEGIKTERFEILKEMVEEVCLREMNLYVSLTGPGPQQVLELKETRYAPGLFGIPLELAGETLPIG
;
A
#
# COMPACT_ATOMS: atom_id res chain seq x y z
N MET A 1 -21.82 17.80 -16.68
CA MET A 1 -22.53 16.83 -15.81
C MET A 1 -23.66 16.10 -16.52
N ALA A 2 -24.45 16.75 -17.38
CA ALA A 2 -25.51 16.07 -18.16
C ALA A 2 -24.97 15.04 -19.18
N THR A 3 -23.77 15.24 -19.72
CA THR A 3 -23.17 14.39 -20.77
C THR A 3 -22.62 13.06 -20.25
N THR A 4 -22.05 13.01 -19.05
CA THR A 4 -21.57 11.77 -18.42
C THR A 4 -22.72 10.91 -17.88
N ALA A 5 -23.75 11.55 -17.31
CA ALA A 5 -25.00 10.85 -16.95
C ALA A 5 -25.73 10.30 -18.18
N MET A 6 -25.73 11.06 -19.29
CA MET A 6 -26.26 10.58 -20.58
C MET A 6 -25.46 9.41 -21.14
N LEU A 7 -24.12 9.44 -21.12
CA LEU A 7 -23.31 8.32 -21.61
C LEU A 7 -23.51 7.04 -20.78
N SER A 8 -23.61 7.16 -19.45
CA SER A 8 -23.95 6.01 -18.58
C SER A 8 -25.37 5.48 -18.86
N SER A 9 -26.35 6.36 -19.07
CA SER A 9 -27.71 5.97 -19.49
C SER A 9 -27.76 5.36 -20.89
N ILE A 10 -26.98 5.88 -21.85
CA ILE A 10 -26.94 5.42 -23.24
C ILE A 10 -26.22 4.06 -23.33
N ILE A 11 -25.16 3.83 -22.53
CA ILE A 11 -24.52 2.52 -22.40
C ILE A 11 -25.51 1.51 -21.77
N SER A 12 -26.31 1.94 -20.78
CA SER A 12 -27.36 1.12 -20.17
C SER A 12 -28.56 0.85 -21.08
N LEU A 13 -28.75 1.67 -22.13
CA LEU A 13 -29.80 1.54 -23.16
C LEU A 13 -29.34 0.72 -24.37
N LEU A 14 -28.07 0.83 -24.76
CA LEU A 14 -27.48 0.12 -25.91
C LEU A 14 -27.07 -1.32 -25.56
N PHE A 15 -26.76 -1.58 -24.30
CA PHE A 15 -26.73 -2.91 -23.72
C PHE A 15 -27.91 -3.02 -22.78
N PRO A 16 -29.12 -3.44 -23.24
CA PRO A 16 -30.15 -3.81 -22.29
C PRO A 16 -29.50 -4.86 -21.40
N ALA A 17 -29.33 -4.56 -20.12
CA ALA A 17 -29.01 -5.58 -19.15
C ALA A 17 -30.03 -6.68 -19.43
N LYS A 18 -29.59 -7.84 -19.95
CA LYS A 18 -30.41 -9.04 -19.83
C LYS A 18 -30.73 -9.04 -18.34
N ARG A 19 -32.00 -8.80 -18.00
CA ARG A 19 -32.48 -8.67 -16.62
C ARG A 19 -31.68 -9.64 -15.78
N GLY A 20 -31.04 -9.10 -14.74
CA GLY A 20 -30.28 -9.87 -13.76
C GLY A 20 -31.01 -11.18 -13.52
N GLN A 21 -30.28 -12.24 -13.80
CA GLN A 21 -30.67 -13.64 -13.74
C GLN A 21 -31.77 -13.86 -12.71
N THR A 22 -32.95 -14.24 -13.17
CA THR A 22 -34.10 -14.53 -12.32
C THR A 22 -33.79 -15.73 -11.43
N GLU A 23 -34.58 -15.95 -10.38
CA GLU A 23 -34.51 -17.19 -9.58
C GLU A 23 -34.55 -18.44 -10.46
N ASP A 24 -35.32 -18.40 -11.56
CA ASP A 24 -35.44 -19.50 -12.53
C ASP A 24 -34.22 -19.69 -13.44
N ASN A 25 -33.28 -18.73 -13.50
CA ASN A 25 -32.12 -18.80 -14.38
C ASN A 25 -30.92 -18.04 -13.78
N PRO A 26 -30.31 -18.54 -12.69
CA PRO A 26 -29.20 -17.88 -11.98
C PRO A 26 -27.91 -17.79 -12.81
N LEU A 27 -26.97 -16.92 -12.43
CA LEU A 27 -25.60 -16.89 -12.99
C LEU A 27 -24.82 -18.13 -12.59
N PRO A 28 -24.45 -19.03 -13.51
CA PRO A 28 -23.57 -20.13 -13.15
C PRO A 28 -22.17 -19.56 -12.91
N LEU A 29 -21.70 -19.61 -11.66
CA LEU A 29 -20.33 -19.32 -11.29
C LEU A 29 -19.64 -20.60 -10.81
N LYS A 30 -18.33 -20.66 -10.99
CA LYS A 30 -17.50 -21.76 -10.47
C LYS A 30 -16.63 -21.23 -9.33
N ALA A 31 -16.51 -22.01 -8.26
CA ALA A 31 -15.62 -21.69 -7.14
C ALA A 31 -14.15 -21.95 -7.51
N VAL A 32 -13.57 -21.05 -8.31
CA VAL A 32 -12.16 -21.04 -8.73
C VAL A 32 -11.43 -19.83 -8.14
N PRO A 33 -10.08 -19.80 -8.10
CA PRO A 33 -9.31 -18.69 -7.50
C PRO A 33 -9.72 -17.29 -7.98
N GLY A 34 -10.17 -17.14 -9.24
CA GLY A 34 -10.67 -15.88 -9.81
C GLY A 34 -12.01 -15.37 -9.26
N LEU A 35 -12.78 -16.20 -8.54
CA LEU A 35 -14.09 -15.82 -7.99
C LEU A 35 -13.99 -14.59 -7.07
N THR A 36 -12.97 -14.53 -6.21
CA THR A 36 -12.83 -13.40 -5.28
C THR A 36 -12.58 -12.08 -5.99
N THR A 37 -11.75 -12.09 -7.03
CA THR A 37 -11.49 -10.92 -7.88
C THR A 37 -12.75 -10.49 -8.62
N LEU A 38 -13.51 -11.44 -9.18
CA LEU A 38 -14.77 -11.15 -9.85
C LEU A 38 -15.78 -10.50 -8.89
N LEU A 39 -15.93 -11.05 -7.68
CA LEU A 39 -16.82 -10.49 -6.66
C LEU A 39 -16.33 -9.11 -6.18
N ASP A 40 -15.02 -8.93 -5.96
CA ASP A 40 -14.45 -7.64 -5.56
C ASP A 40 -14.75 -6.55 -6.60
N VAL A 41 -14.63 -6.89 -7.88
CA VAL A 41 -14.90 -6.01 -9.01
C VAL A 41 -16.39 -5.68 -9.10
N ALA A 42 -17.25 -6.68 -9.01
CA ALA A 42 -18.70 -6.49 -9.07
C ALA A 42 -19.20 -5.63 -7.89
N LEU A 43 -18.69 -5.88 -6.69
CA LEU A 43 -18.96 -5.06 -5.50
C LEU A 43 -18.48 -3.62 -5.68
N PHE A 44 -17.29 -3.42 -6.24
CA PHE A 44 -16.78 -2.08 -6.52
C PHE A 44 -17.67 -1.33 -7.53
N ARG A 45 -18.12 -2.01 -8.58
CA ARG A 45 -19.02 -1.43 -9.60
C ARG A 45 -20.39 -1.09 -9.03
N SER A 46 -20.94 -1.90 -8.12
CA SER A 46 -22.24 -1.61 -7.50
C SER A 46 -22.23 -0.34 -6.64
N VAL A 47 -21.03 0.09 -6.18
CA VAL A 47 -20.84 1.30 -5.37
C VAL A 47 -20.07 2.41 -6.09
N GLU A 48 -19.70 2.23 -7.36
CA GLU A 48 -18.90 3.19 -8.14
C GLU A 48 -19.58 4.56 -8.21
N GLY A 49 -20.91 4.60 -8.27
CA GLY A 49 -21.68 5.85 -8.24
C GLY A 49 -21.45 6.68 -6.96
N GLN A 50 -21.17 6.03 -5.83
CA GLN A 50 -20.87 6.69 -4.56
C GLN A 50 -19.43 7.20 -4.53
N LEU A 51 -18.48 6.43 -5.07
CA LEU A 51 -17.07 6.83 -5.21
C LEU A 51 -16.88 7.99 -6.20
N THR A 52 -17.70 8.03 -7.26
CA THR A 52 -17.73 9.13 -8.23
C THR A 52 -18.10 10.46 -7.57
N GLY A 53 -18.87 10.44 -6.48
CA GLY A 53 -19.25 11.64 -5.73
C GLY A 53 -18.06 12.37 -5.11
N THR A 54 -17.09 11.64 -4.55
CA THR A 54 -15.88 12.22 -3.97
C THR A 54 -14.98 12.82 -5.05
N ILE A 55 -14.80 12.12 -6.17
CA ILE A 55 -14.03 12.62 -7.31
C ILE A 55 -14.68 13.88 -7.88
N ALA A 56 -16.00 13.87 -8.11
CA ALA A 56 -16.71 15.02 -8.64
C ALA A 56 -16.66 16.23 -7.68
N SER A 57 -16.79 16.01 -6.37
CA SER A 57 -16.72 17.07 -5.37
C SER A 57 -15.30 17.60 -5.17
N SER A 58 -14.27 16.76 -5.28
CA SER A 58 -12.86 17.20 -5.25
C SER A 58 -12.50 18.04 -6.48
N HIS A 59 -12.94 17.64 -7.68
CA HIS A 59 -12.80 18.46 -8.88
C HIS A 59 -13.55 19.80 -8.76
N SER A 60 -14.75 19.79 -8.19
CA SER A 60 -15.52 21.02 -7.97
C SER A 60 -14.84 21.96 -6.97
N LEU A 61 -14.24 21.40 -5.91
CA LEU A 61 -13.46 22.15 -4.93
C LEU A 61 -12.19 22.74 -5.55
N LEU A 62 -11.46 21.96 -6.36
CA LEU A 62 -10.27 22.41 -7.08
C LEU A 62 -10.61 23.51 -8.09
N ALA A 63 -11.70 23.38 -8.84
CA ALA A 63 -12.16 24.41 -9.77
C ALA A 63 -12.44 25.73 -9.03
N CYS A 64 -13.21 25.67 -7.93
CA CYS A 64 -13.47 26.84 -7.09
C CYS A 64 -12.17 27.48 -6.58
N TRP A 65 -11.17 26.67 -6.23
CA TRP A 65 -9.87 27.16 -5.79
C TRP A 65 -9.06 27.86 -6.90
N LEU A 66 -9.09 27.30 -8.11
CA LEU A 66 -8.46 27.90 -9.28
C LEU A 66 -9.12 29.23 -9.66
N ASP A 67 -10.44 29.32 -9.54
CA ASP A 67 -11.20 30.56 -9.75
C ASP A 67 -10.80 31.65 -8.73
N ILE A 68 -10.72 31.30 -7.44
CA ILE A 68 -10.22 32.21 -6.38
C ILE A 68 -8.82 32.72 -6.72
N LYS A 69 -7.93 31.83 -7.18
CA LYS A 69 -6.56 32.19 -7.56
C LYS A 69 -6.52 33.09 -8.80
N HIS A 70 -7.39 32.85 -9.76
CA HIS A 70 -7.51 33.66 -10.98
C HIS A 70 -7.97 35.08 -10.65
N GLU A 71 -9.08 35.21 -9.91
CA GLU A 71 -9.64 36.48 -9.47
C GLU A 71 -8.67 37.28 -8.58
N ALA A 72 -8.00 36.61 -7.65
CA ALA A 72 -6.99 37.25 -6.80
C ALA A 72 -5.80 37.78 -7.61
N ARG A 73 -5.38 37.08 -8.67
CA ARG A 73 -4.30 37.54 -9.57
C ARG A 73 -4.72 38.78 -10.35
N ILE A 74 -5.92 38.77 -10.92
CA ILE A 74 -6.44 39.92 -11.67
C ILE A 74 -6.55 41.15 -10.76
N GLY A 75 -7.16 40.99 -9.57
CA GLY A 75 -7.25 42.07 -8.59
C GLY A 75 -5.87 42.59 -8.13
N SER A 76 -4.86 41.70 -8.04
CA SER A 76 -3.52 42.08 -7.58
C SER A 76 -2.74 42.93 -8.59
N ASN A 77 -3.04 42.78 -9.87
CA ASN A 77 -2.43 43.59 -10.92
C ASN A 77 -2.97 45.03 -10.93
N VAL A 78 -4.17 45.25 -10.39
CA VAL A 78 -4.84 46.56 -10.35
C VAL A 78 -4.42 47.39 -9.13
N THR A 79 -3.98 46.76 -8.04
CA THR A 79 -3.55 47.45 -6.81
C THR A 79 -2.18 46.95 -6.34
N GLY A 80 -1.11 47.58 -6.83
CA GLY A 80 0.28 47.15 -6.64
C GLY A 80 0.81 47.02 -5.20
N VAL A 81 -0.01 47.03 -4.14
CA VAL A 81 0.47 47.00 -2.74
C VAL A 81 -0.37 46.13 -1.77
N GLY A 82 -1.60 45.69 -2.09
CA GLY A 82 -2.48 45.08 -1.06
C GLY A 82 -2.65 43.56 -1.11
N LEU A 83 -2.63 42.96 -2.30
CA LEU A 83 -3.05 41.57 -2.52
C LEU A 83 -1.91 40.55 -2.44
N HIS A 84 -0.67 41.01 -2.30
CA HIS A 84 0.52 40.16 -2.17
C HIS A 84 0.48 39.28 -0.90
N GLY A 85 -0.17 39.75 0.16
CA GLY A 85 -0.39 38.97 1.39
C GLY A 85 -1.33 37.80 1.21
N ILE A 86 -2.38 37.93 0.39
CA ILE A 86 -3.25 36.81 0.00
C ILE A 86 -2.48 35.84 -0.88
N ARG A 87 -1.77 36.36 -1.89
CA ARG A 87 -0.93 35.55 -2.77
C ARG A 87 0.07 34.70 -1.97
N ASN A 88 0.79 35.29 -1.02
CA ASN A 88 1.83 34.58 -0.28
C ASN A 88 1.27 33.76 0.90
N GLY A 89 0.17 34.19 1.52
CA GLY A 89 -0.52 33.43 2.58
C GLY A 89 -1.28 32.19 2.06
N ILE A 90 -1.78 32.25 0.82
CA ILE A 90 -2.52 31.16 0.17
C ILE A 90 -1.62 30.27 -0.69
N LEU A 91 -0.60 30.81 -1.38
CA LEU A 91 0.26 30.03 -2.30
C LEU A 91 1.64 29.68 -1.72
N GLU A 92 2.13 30.46 -0.75
CA GLU A 92 3.47 30.32 -0.17
C GLU A 92 3.40 30.13 1.34
N SER A 93 2.41 29.40 1.85
CA SER A 93 2.52 28.86 3.21
C SER A 93 3.67 27.85 3.26
N LYS A 94 4.88 28.39 3.28
CA LYS A 94 6.12 27.86 3.81
C LYS A 94 5.99 27.74 5.34
N GLU A 95 4.76 27.60 5.87
CA GLU A 95 4.55 26.92 7.14
C GLU A 95 5.19 25.56 6.89
N ARG A 96 6.39 25.40 7.44
CA ARG A 96 6.91 24.11 7.83
C ARG A 96 5.68 23.37 8.36
N CYS A 97 5.19 22.37 7.62
CA CYS A 97 4.37 21.34 8.22
C CYS A 97 5.28 20.54 9.16
N GLU A 98 5.83 21.21 10.17
CA GLU A 98 5.79 20.79 11.55
C GLU A 98 4.31 20.68 11.96
N THR A 99 3.49 19.91 11.22
CA THR A 99 2.71 18.88 11.90
C THR A 99 3.77 18.07 12.60
N GLY A 100 4.16 18.51 13.82
CA GLY A 100 5.14 17.83 14.63
C GLY A 100 4.75 16.37 14.52
N ARG A 101 5.67 15.56 13.95
CA ARG A 101 5.45 14.14 13.75
C ARG A 101 4.72 13.70 15.00
N ARG A 102 3.42 13.42 14.90
CA ARG A 102 2.83 12.47 15.81
C ARG A 102 3.64 11.26 15.41
N GLN A 103 4.73 10.99 16.15
CA GLN A 103 5.29 9.67 16.13
C GLN A 103 4.05 8.80 16.29
N PRO A 104 3.76 7.87 15.37
CA PRO A 104 2.72 6.91 15.63
C PRO A 104 3.05 6.38 17.01
N THR A 105 2.27 6.76 18.01
CA THR A 105 2.53 6.42 19.40
C THR A 105 2.72 4.94 19.37
N ILE A 106 3.95 4.48 19.65
CA ILE A 106 4.37 3.08 19.56
C ILE A 106 3.21 2.24 20.09
N GLN A 107 2.41 1.72 19.17
CA GLN A 107 1.16 1.10 19.53
C GLN A 107 1.57 -0.33 19.78
N ARG A 108 1.90 -0.61 21.04
CA ARG A 108 1.96 -1.97 21.59
C ARG A 108 0.60 -2.63 21.32
N ARG A 109 0.43 -3.26 20.17
CA ARG A 109 -0.58 -4.28 19.94
C ARG A 109 0.00 -5.29 18.96
N LYS A 110 0.47 -6.39 19.54
CA LYS A 110 0.89 -7.59 18.82
C LYS A 110 -0.29 -8.38 18.25
N ASP A 111 -1.53 -8.04 18.61
CA ASP A 111 -2.73 -8.73 18.14
C ASP A 111 -3.90 -7.74 18.01
N CYS A 112 -4.04 -7.08 16.88
CA CYS A 112 -5.25 -6.29 16.59
C CYS A 112 -5.66 -6.40 15.13
N TRP A 113 -6.24 -7.55 14.80
CA TRP A 113 -7.11 -7.72 13.62
C TRP A 113 -8.45 -6.97 13.76
N GLU A 114 -8.68 -6.26 14.88
CA GLU A 114 -9.94 -5.60 15.25
C GLU A 114 -9.82 -4.09 15.54
N SER A 115 -8.94 -3.34 14.85
CA SER A 115 -8.99 -1.87 14.92
C SER A 115 -9.69 -1.30 13.68
N PRO A 116 -10.97 -0.86 13.76
CA PRO A 116 -11.75 -0.34 12.63
C PRO A 116 -11.34 1.08 12.20
N ARG A 117 -10.13 1.53 12.56
CA ARG A 117 -9.48 2.67 11.93
C ARG A 117 -8.44 2.14 10.94
N ILE A 118 -8.94 1.57 9.85
CA ILE A 118 -8.12 1.33 8.67
C ILE A 118 -7.68 2.73 8.22
N TYR A 119 -6.40 3.04 8.38
CA TYR A 119 -5.77 4.23 7.84
C TYR A 119 -5.86 4.14 6.32
N CYS A 120 -6.91 4.70 5.72
CA CYS A 120 -6.84 5.11 4.34
C CYS A 120 -5.98 6.39 4.34
N PRO A 121 -4.76 6.38 3.77
CA PRO A 121 -3.90 7.57 3.74
C PRO A 121 -4.63 8.79 3.15
N ASP A 122 -5.54 8.52 2.20
CA ASP A 122 -6.36 9.52 1.52
C ASP A 122 -7.37 10.20 2.47
N PHE A 123 -7.85 9.49 3.50
CA PHE A 123 -8.79 10.04 4.47
C PHE A 123 -8.12 11.01 5.45
N VAL A 124 -6.92 10.66 5.94
CA VAL A 124 -6.13 11.55 6.81
C VAL A 124 -5.73 12.81 6.04
N TRP A 125 -5.31 12.64 4.78
CA TRP A 125 -5.01 13.77 3.90
C TRP A 125 -6.24 14.65 3.65
N ALA A 126 -7.41 14.06 3.38
CA ALA A 126 -8.64 14.81 3.13
C ALA A 126 -9.09 15.61 4.38
N ASP A 127 -9.03 15.02 5.57
CA ASP A 127 -9.29 15.72 6.84
C ASP A 127 -8.31 16.88 7.05
N ASP A 128 -7.01 16.64 6.84
CA ASP A 128 -5.98 17.67 6.97
C ASP A 128 -6.20 18.83 5.98
N VAL A 129 -6.53 18.52 4.73
CA VAL A 129 -6.88 19.50 3.70
C VAL A 129 -8.14 20.28 4.09
N TYR A 130 -9.18 19.60 4.56
CA TYR A 130 -10.41 20.23 5.02
C TYR A 130 -10.14 21.20 6.19
N PHE A 131 -9.37 20.79 7.20
CA PHE A 131 -9.00 21.65 8.32
C PHE A 131 -8.11 22.82 7.90
N ALA A 132 -7.20 22.61 6.94
CA ALA A 132 -6.40 23.68 6.35
C ALA A 132 -7.29 24.70 5.63
N CYS A 133 -8.23 24.24 4.80
CA CYS A 133 -9.18 25.11 4.12
C CYS A 133 -10.07 25.89 5.10
N GLN A 134 -10.54 25.26 6.20
CA GLN A 134 -11.27 25.97 7.25
C GLN A 134 -10.43 27.05 7.95
N LYS A 135 -9.15 26.75 8.25
CA LYS A 135 -8.21 27.72 8.82
C LYS A 135 -8.03 28.91 7.88
N TRP A 136 -7.94 28.66 6.57
CA TRP A 136 -7.81 29.70 5.56
C TRP A 136 -9.07 30.54 5.41
N ILE A 137 -10.27 29.95 5.38
CA ILE A 137 -11.53 30.70 5.34
C ILE A 137 -11.60 31.68 6.52
N ARG A 138 -11.30 31.22 7.74
CA ARG A 138 -11.27 32.09 8.93
C ARG A 138 -10.25 33.22 8.83
N ASN A 139 -9.16 33.03 8.07
CA ASN A 139 -8.16 34.06 7.85
C ASN A 139 -8.58 35.03 6.75
N ILE A 140 -9.25 34.56 5.69
CA ILE A 140 -9.75 35.41 4.61
C ILE A 140 -10.95 36.24 5.08
N ASP A 141 -11.84 35.69 5.91
CA ASP A 141 -12.95 36.45 6.53
C ASP A 141 -12.46 37.62 7.38
N LYS A 142 -11.26 37.51 7.96
CA LYS A 142 -10.60 38.57 8.71
C LYS A 142 -9.77 39.52 7.83
N HIS A 143 -9.71 39.25 6.53
CA HIS A 143 -8.88 40.03 5.62
C HIS A 143 -9.54 41.39 5.34
N PRO A 144 -8.78 42.51 5.31
CA PRO A 144 -9.31 43.84 5.05
C PRO A 144 -10.12 43.98 3.76
N LEU A 145 -9.95 43.07 2.79
CA LEU A 145 -10.73 43.08 1.54
C LEU A 145 -12.19 42.67 1.74
N VAL A 146 -12.47 41.77 2.67
CA VAL A 146 -13.85 41.43 3.05
C VAL A 146 -14.50 42.64 3.73
N GLU A 147 -13.74 43.31 4.60
CA GLU A 147 -14.15 44.57 5.24
C GLU A 147 -14.41 45.67 4.19
N ILE A 148 -13.52 45.84 3.21
CA ILE A 148 -13.69 46.78 2.09
C ILE A 148 -14.95 46.45 1.28
N SER A 149 -15.22 45.17 0.99
CA SER A 149 -16.44 44.77 0.27
C SER A 149 -17.71 45.11 1.03
N TYR A 150 -17.68 45.02 2.36
CA TYR A 150 -18.77 45.42 3.24
C TYR A 150 -18.98 46.94 3.18
N TYR A 151 -17.89 47.71 3.30
CA TYR A 151 -17.93 49.17 3.15
C TYR A 151 -18.45 49.62 1.77
N ILE A 152 -18.07 48.91 0.71
CA ILE A 152 -18.54 49.18 -0.65
C ILE A 152 -20.04 48.90 -0.76
N LYS A 153 -20.52 47.73 -0.31
CA LYS A 153 -21.95 47.37 -0.35
C LYS A 153 -22.84 48.30 0.47
N HIS A 154 -22.31 48.88 1.55
CA HIS A 154 -23.05 49.77 2.45
C HIS A 154 -22.71 51.25 2.28
N ARG A 155 -21.99 51.61 1.20
CA ARG A 155 -21.55 52.99 0.93
C ARG A 155 -22.71 53.98 0.86
N ASP A 156 -23.85 53.53 0.34
CA ASP A 156 -25.04 54.37 0.15
C ASP A 156 -25.97 54.37 1.37
N ASN A 157 -25.65 53.64 2.44
CA ASN A 157 -26.47 53.52 3.64
C ASN A 157 -25.69 53.93 4.90
N PRO A 158 -25.54 55.25 5.16
CA PRO A 158 -24.65 55.78 6.19
C PRO A 158 -25.04 55.42 7.64
N SER A 159 -26.23 54.87 7.85
CA SER A 159 -26.72 54.40 9.16
C SER A 159 -26.14 53.05 9.61
N VAL A 160 -25.43 52.33 8.73
CA VAL A 160 -24.93 50.96 8.98
C VAL A 160 -23.42 50.93 9.32
N ILE A 161 -22.79 52.12 9.47
CA ILE A 161 -21.33 52.25 9.58
C ILE A 161 -20.88 52.08 11.04
N ASP A 162 -21.07 50.88 11.59
CA ASP A 162 -20.14 50.36 12.59
C ASP A 162 -19.96 48.85 12.39
N PRO A 163 -18.97 48.41 11.58
CA PRO A 163 -18.73 46.99 11.31
C PRO A 163 -18.36 46.19 12.58
N ALA A 164 -17.94 46.86 13.66
CA ALA A 164 -17.62 46.21 14.93
C ALA A 164 -18.88 45.75 15.70
N SER A 165 -20.03 46.39 15.47
CA SER A 165 -21.27 46.13 16.21
C SER A 165 -22.00 44.84 15.79
N ILE A 166 -21.76 44.33 14.58
CA ILE A 166 -22.47 43.18 14.01
C ILE A 166 -21.75 41.84 14.29
N LEU A 167 -20.44 41.86 14.53
CA LEU A 167 -19.64 40.64 14.78
C LEU A 167 -19.74 40.10 16.22
N THR A 168 -20.37 40.82 17.15
CA THR A 168 -20.46 40.44 18.58
C THR A 168 -21.79 39.82 19.00
N ASP A 169 -22.85 39.90 18.19
CA ASP A 169 -24.23 39.64 18.66
C ASP A 169 -24.86 38.29 18.29
N THR A 170 -24.12 37.35 17.70
CA THR A 170 -24.62 35.98 17.50
C THR A 170 -24.12 35.01 18.58
N SER A 171 -24.68 35.13 19.79
CA SER A 171 -24.66 34.08 20.82
C SER A 171 -26.10 33.69 21.15
N PRO A 172 -26.52 32.43 20.99
CA PRO A 172 -27.90 32.04 21.24
C PRO A 172 -28.13 31.83 22.75
N GLN A 173 -28.61 32.86 23.45
CA GLN A 173 -29.27 32.70 24.75
C GLN A 173 -30.78 32.49 24.54
N GLY A 174 -31.18 31.23 24.44
CA GLY A 174 -32.57 30.82 24.59
C GLY A 174 -32.94 30.83 26.07
N ASN A 175 -33.78 31.78 26.47
CA ASN A 175 -34.34 31.91 27.80
C ASN A 175 -35.85 31.71 27.70
N THR A 176 -36.40 30.67 28.32
CA THR A 176 -37.83 30.56 28.63
C THR A 176 -37.99 30.21 30.11
N GLY A 177 -38.65 31.10 30.85
CA GLY A 177 -39.21 30.84 32.18
C GLY A 177 -40.30 29.75 32.12
N THR A 178 -40.88 29.26 33.22
CA THR A 178 -41.26 29.92 34.47
C THR A 178 -41.73 28.88 35.50
N SER A 179 -41.51 29.17 36.80
CA SER A 179 -42.20 28.63 38.01
C SER A 179 -41.98 27.13 38.31
N SER A 180 -41.85 26.64 39.55
CA SER A 180 -42.39 27.08 40.85
C SER A 180 -41.59 26.45 42.02
N LYS A 181 -41.59 27.14 43.17
CA LYS A 181 -41.21 26.69 44.52
C LYS A 181 -41.58 25.22 44.82
N SER A 182 -40.66 24.44 45.43
CA SER A 182 -40.88 23.82 46.75
C SER A 182 -39.59 23.17 47.32
N THR A 183 -39.26 23.56 48.55
CA THR A 183 -38.78 22.79 49.71
C THR A 183 -37.93 21.50 49.60
N LYS A 184 -36.81 21.54 50.34
CA LYS A 184 -36.21 20.53 51.25
C LYS A 184 -36.09 19.07 50.79
N GLY A 185 -34.85 18.57 50.77
CA GLY A 185 -34.55 17.14 50.80
C GLY A 185 -33.06 16.86 50.96
N SER A 186 -32.65 16.61 52.19
CA SER A 186 -31.35 16.04 52.60
C SER A 186 -31.03 14.72 51.89
N GLY A 187 -29.77 14.52 51.49
CA GLY A 187 -29.33 13.24 50.93
C GLY A 187 -27.81 13.13 50.82
N SER A 188 -27.17 12.82 51.95
CA SER A 188 -25.77 12.40 52.06
C SER A 188 -25.48 11.17 51.20
N LYS A 189 -24.31 11.12 50.55
CA LYS A 189 -23.45 9.91 50.45
C LYS A 189 -22.09 10.23 49.81
N SER A 190 -21.12 10.41 50.70
CA SER A 190 -19.75 9.87 50.67
C SER A 190 -19.22 9.29 49.36
N LYS A 191 -18.14 9.89 48.83
CA LYS A 191 -17.10 9.15 48.11
C LYS A 191 -15.75 9.36 48.79
N SER A 192 -15.17 8.20 49.11
CA SER A 192 -13.95 7.95 49.85
C SER A 192 -12.71 8.50 49.15
N SER A 193 -11.87 9.11 49.97
CA SER A 193 -10.47 9.40 49.72
C SER A 193 -9.65 8.11 49.62
N SER A 194 -8.81 8.00 48.60
CA SER A 194 -7.53 7.29 48.72
C SER A 194 -6.41 8.27 48.41
N LYS A 195 -5.70 8.64 49.48
CA LYS A 195 -4.41 9.30 49.43
C LYS A 195 -3.40 8.28 48.91
N ASN A 196 -2.62 8.63 47.90
CA ASN A 196 -1.28 8.08 47.79
C ASN A 196 -0.32 9.18 47.34
N SER A 197 0.46 9.63 48.31
CA SER A 197 1.57 10.56 48.19
C SER A 197 2.80 9.81 47.68
N ASN A 198 3.46 10.34 46.65
CA ASN A 198 4.91 10.24 46.53
C ASN A 198 5.45 11.50 45.86
N ASN A 199 6.15 12.28 46.68
CA ASN A 199 6.89 13.47 46.31
C ASN A 199 8.13 13.08 45.49
N THR A 200 8.32 13.72 44.34
CA THR A 200 9.66 14.00 43.80
C THR A 200 9.66 15.45 43.31
N SER A 201 10.35 16.28 44.09
CA SER A 201 10.61 17.68 43.80
C SER A 201 11.55 17.79 42.60
N SER A 202 11.08 18.41 41.51
CA SER A 202 11.96 19.02 40.52
C SER A 202 11.47 20.45 40.30
N ASP A 203 12.19 21.39 40.91
CA ASP A 203 12.03 22.82 40.68
C ASP A 203 12.46 23.14 39.24
N HIS A 204 11.48 23.47 38.40
CA HIS A 204 11.71 24.06 37.08
C HIS A 204 11.08 25.46 37.01
N PRO A 205 11.82 26.50 36.59
CA PRO A 205 11.35 27.88 36.69
C PRO A 205 10.37 28.23 35.56
N GLN A 206 9.10 28.47 35.90
CA GLN A 206 8.06 28.95 34.98
C GLN A 206 8.25 30.40 34.47
N ARG A 207 9.34 31.09 34.83
CA ARG A 207 9.55 32.52 34.50
C ARG A 207 9.81 32.80 33.01
N GLY A 208 10.25 31.82 32.23
CA GLY A 208 10.60 32.02 30.82
C GLY A 208 9.42 32.20 29.86
N GLN A 209 8.26 31.58 30.12
CA GLN A 209 7.14 31.61 29.18
C GLN A 209 6.32 32.91 29.22
N GLN A 210 6.21 33.55 30.39
CA GLN A 210 5.49 34.82 30.53
C GLN A 210 6.23 35.98 29.86
N GLN A 211 7.56 35.98 29.93
CA GLN A 211 8.39 37.04 29.33
C GLN A 211 8.42 36.95 27.79
N ARG A 212 8.31 35.73 27.24
CA ARG A 212 8.21 35.50 25.78
C ARG A 212 6.86 35.95 25.20
N ARG A 213 5.76 35.84 25.97
CA ARG A 213 4.44 36.35 25.56
C ARG A 213 4.37 37.87 25.54
N ARG A 214 4.99 38.56 26.52
CA ARG A 214 5.03 40.03 26.55
C ARG A 214 5.83 40.63 25.39
N ARG A 215 7.01 40.07 25.06
CA ARG A 215 7.81 40.54 23.93
C ARG A 215 7.10 40.37 22.58
N LYS A 216 6.27 39.33 22.44
CA LYS A 216 5.50 39.12 21.20
C LYS A 216 4.35 40.14 21.06
N GLN A 217 3.67 40.49 22.15
CA GLN A 217 2.64 41.54 22.14
C GLN A 217 3.21 42.94 21.86
N GLU A 218 4.36 43.30 22.46
CA GLU A 218 5.00 44.60 22.21
C GLU A 218 5.53 44.75 20.77
N GLN A 219 5.88 43.63 20.12
CA GLN A 219 6.33 43.64 18.73
C GLN A 219 5.14 43.74 17.75
N GLU A 220 4.00 43.09 18.05
CA GLU A 220 2.75 43.22 17.28
C GLU A 220 2.12 44.63 17.41
N GLU A 221 2.31 45.33 18.53
CA GLU A 221 1.81 46.70 18.70
C GLU A 221 2.62 47.76 17.93
N LYS A 222 3.93 47.53 17.74
CA LYS A 222 4.82 48.44 17.01
C LYS A 222 4.74 48.30 15.48
N GLU A 223 4.21 47.20 14.97
CA GLU A 223 4.05 46.96 13.53
C GLU A 223 2.66 47.34 13.00
N ARG A 224 1.77 47.94 13.82
CA ARG A 224 0.48 48.44 13.32
C ARG A 224 0.71 49.57 12.31
N PRO A 225 0.36 49.39 11.03
CA PRO A 225 0.54 50.43 10.01
C PRO A 225 -0.32 51.65 10.37
N SER A 226 0.28 52.84 10.27
CA SER A 226 -0.39 54.14 10.36
C SER A 226 -1.66 54.13 9.52
N GLN A 227 -2.78 54.65 10.05
CA GLN A 227 -4.09 54.77 9.39
C GLN A 227 -4.08 55.75 8.17
N GLN A 228 -3.19 55.55 7.21
CA GLN A 228 -2.97 56.45 6.07
C GLN A 228 -3.92 56.19 4.90
N TRP A 229 -4.85 55.23 5.03
CA TRP A 229 -5.85 54.86 4.02
C TRP A 229 -7.07 55.79 3.97
N LYS A 230 -7.14 56.84 4.81
CA LYS A 230 -8.31 57.76 4.87
C LYS A 230 -8.38 58.81 3.76
N LEU A 231 -7.42 58.87 2.83
CA LEU A 231 -7.51 59.76 1.66
C LEU A 231 -8.33 59.07 0.57
N ARG A 232 -9.58 59.53 0.37
CA ARG A 232 -10.49 59.06 -0.68
C ARG A 232 -9.84 59.21 -2.07
N PRO A 233 -9.55 58.11 -2.78
CA PRO A 233 -9.09 58.19 -4.16
C PRO A 233 -10.20 58.75 -5.06
N LYS A 234 -9.85 59.54 -6.08
CA LYS A 234 -10.77 59.87 -7.17
C LYS A 234 -11.07 58.58 -7.93
N VAL A 235 -12.35 58.25 -8.07
CA VAL A 235 -12.84 57.02 -8.70
C VAL A 235 -12.57 57.09 -10.21
N SER A 236 -11.51 56.42 -10.69
CA SER A 236 -11.30 56.08 -12.10
C SER A 236 -12.04 54.79 -12.47
N GLU A 237 -12.37 54.57 -13.75
CA GLU A 237 -13.07 53.36 -14.26
C GLU A 237 -12.42 52.03 -13.78
N SER A 238 -11.09 52.02 -13.61
CA SER A 238 -10.33 50.91 -13.02
C SER A 238 -10.78 50.48 -11.62
N TRP A 239 -11.41 51.36 -10.84
CA TRP A 239 -11.96 51.00 -9.52
C TRP A 239 -13.23 50.17 -9.61
N VAL A 240 -14.05 50.37 -10.64
CA VAL A 240 -15.29 49.62 -10.84
C VAL A 240 -14.96 48.17 -11.24
N GLU A 241 -13.94 47.98 -12.08
CA GLU A 241 -13.43 46.64 -12.42
C GLU A 241 -12.84 45.93 -11.20
N LEU A 242 -12.03 46.62 -10.40
CA LEU A 242 -11.49 46.09 -9.16
C LEU A 242 -12.60 45.70 -8.18
N GLU A 243 -13.60 46.55 -8.02
CA GLU A 243 -14.77 46.32 -7.17
C GLU A 243 -15.52 45.06 -7.60
N ASN A 244 -15.72 44.87 -8.90
CA ASN A 244 -16.34 43.66 -9.44
C ASN A 244 -15.51 42.40 -9.13
N HIS A 245 -14.19 42.42 -9.34
CA HIS A 245 -13.32 41.29 -9.00
C HIS A 245 -13.29 40.99 -7.50
N VAL A 246 -13.30 42.02 -6.64
CA VAL A 246 -13.37 41.86 -5.18
C VAL A 246 -14.72 41.25 -4.78
N LEU A 247 -15.83 41.68 -5.37
CA LEU A 247 -17.16 41.11 -5.11
C LEU A 247 -17.25 39.64 -5.54
N VAL A 248 -16.68 39.27 -6.70
CA VAL A 248 -16.60 37.87 -7.14
C VAL A 248 -15.73 37.05 -6.20
N LEU A 249 -14.56 37.57 -5.80
CA LEU A 249 -13.67 36.89 -4.86
C LEU A 249 -14.36 36.66 -3.50
N VAL A 250 -15.06 37.66 -2.97
CA VAL A 250 -15.81 37.55 -1.72
C VAL A 250 -16.92 36.51 -1.84
N LYS A 251 -17.65 36.48 -2.97
CA LYS A 251 -18.66 35.45 -3.23
C LYS A 251 -18.04 34.04 -3.26
N LEU A 252 -16.95 33.87 -4.00
CA LEU A 252 -16.24 32.60 -4.11
C LEU A 252 -15.75 32.10 -2.73
N VAL A 253 -15.19 32.99 -1.91
CA VAL A 253 -14.66 32.63 -0.59
C VAL A 253 -15.74 32.40 0.46
N GLN A 254 -16.78 33.24 0.50
CA GLN A 254 -17.79 33.18 1.58
C GLN A 254 -18.93 32.22 1.28
N GLN A 255 -19.24 31.97 0.00
CA GLN A 255 -20.39 31.15 -0.39
C GLN A 255 -19.95 29.86 -1.07
N ASP A 256 -19.19 29.96 -2.17
CA ASP A 256 -18.92 28.80 -3.01
C ASP A 256 -17.91 27.84 -2.36
N LEU A 257 -16.81 28.34 -1.80
CA LEU A 257 -15.78 27.52 -1.18
C LEU A 257 -16.29 26.73 0.04
N PRO A 258 -17.02 27.31 1.02
CA PRO A 258 -17.62 26.56 2.12
C PRO A 258 -18.63 25.51 1.65
N LEU A 259 -19.44 25.84 0.63
CA LEU A 259 -20.38 24.90 0.03
C LEU A 259 -19.65 23.72 -0.63
N ARG A 260 -18.59 23.97 -1.41
CA ARG A 260 -17.78 22.91 -2.04
C ARG A 260 -17.04 22.06 -1.02
N LEU A 261 -16.51 22.66 0.05
CA LEU A 261 -15.88 21.93 1.16
C LEU A 261 -16.89 21.05 1.90
N TYR A 262 -18.11 21.56 2.13
CA TYR A 262 -19.19 20.77 2.72
C TYR A 262 -19.59 19.60 1.82
N GLN A 263 -19.76 19.85 0.50
CA GLN A 263 -20.04 18.81 -0.48
C GLN A 263 -18.94 17.74 -0.53
N PHE A 264 -17.67 18.17 -0.54
CA PHE A 264 -16.52 17.26 -0.51
C PHE A 264 -16.48 16.43 0.78
N LYS A 265 -16.67 17.06 1.94
CA LYS A 265 -16.74 16.37 3.22
C LYS A 265 -17.88 15.35 3.27
N ALA A 266 -19.08 15.73 2.83
CA ALA A 266 -20.23 14.85 2.81
C ALA A 266 -20.01 13.65 1.86
N ALA A 267 -19.39 13.88 0.70
CA ALA A 267 -19.01 12.82 -0.23
C ALA A 267 -17.96 11.87 0.39
N MET A 268 -16.94 12.41 1.05
CA MET A 268 -15.92 11.65 1.77
C MET A 268 -16.50 10.80 2.90
N GLU A 269 -17.41 11.36 3.71
CA GLU A 269 -18.06 10.63 4.79
C GLU A 269 -18.94 9.49 4.23
N ALA A 270 -19.66 9.75 3.13
CA ALA A 270 -20.42 8.71 2.43
C ALA A 270 -19.49 7.61 1.89
N GLU A 271 -18.40 7.97 1.22
CA GLU A 271 -17.39 7.03 0.72
C GLU A 271 -16.76 6.20 1.84
N ALA A 272 -16.47 6.80 3.00
CA ALA A 272 -15.91 6.07 4.13
C ALA A 272 -16.87 4.99 4.65
N VAL A 273 -18.18 5.31 4.72
CA VAL A 273 -19.21 4.32 5.09
C VAL A 273 -19.27 3.19 4.07
N VAL A 274 -19.21 3.53 2.78
CA VAL A 274 -19.26 2.58 1.67
C VAL A 274 -18.02 1.69 1.66
N THR A 275 -16.83 2.27 1.83
CA THR A 275 -15.56 1.54 1.90
C THR A 275 -15.53 0.58 3.09
N LYS A 276 -16.04 1.02 4.25
CA LYS A 276 -16.19 0.15 5.42
C LYS A 276 -17.18 -0.98 5.16
N ARG A 277 -18.32 -0.70 4.53
CA ARG A 277 -19.30 -1.72 4.13
C ARG A 277 -18.68 -2.73 3.17
N LEU A 278 -18.02 -2.27 2.11
CA LEU A 278 -17.31 -3.12 1.14
C LEU A 278 -16.30 -4.02 1.83
N TYR A 279 -15.52 -3.49 2.77
CA TYR A 279 -14.56 -4.28 3.52
C TYR A 279 -15.24 -5.40 4.31
N LEU A 280 -16.33 -5.08 5.04
CA LEU A 280 -17.07 -6.07 5.81
C LEU A 280 -17.67 -7.15 4.90
N VAL A 281 -18.29 -6.74 3.79
CA VAL A 281 -18.82 -7.66 2.77
C VAL A 281 -17.71 -8.53 2.18
N LYS A 282 -16.52 -7.97 1.92
CA LYS A 282 -15.36 -8.75 1.47
C LYS A 282 -14.94 -9.79 2.49
N CYS A 283 -14.96 -9.47 3.78
CA CYS A 283 -14.65 -10.42 4.84
C CYS A 283 -15.66 -11.59 4.89
N GLU A 284 -16.94 -11.33 4.60
CA GLU A 284 -18.01 -12.33 4.64
C GLU A 284 -17.77 -13.52 3.70
N TYR A 285 -17.36 -13.30 2.44
CA TYR A 285 -17.11 -14.40 1.51
C TYR A 285 -15.63 -14.80 1.40
N ARG A 286 -14.67 -13.92 1.68
CA ARG A 286 -13.23 -14.25 1.55
C ARG A 286 -12.76 -15.27 2.58
N ALA A 287 -13.28 -15.24 3.81
CA ALA A 287 -12.92 -16.20 4.84
C ALA A 287 -13.43 -17.62 4.50
N PRO A 288 -14.72 -17.83 4.16
CA PRO A 288 -15.21 -19.09 3.63
C PRO A 288 -14.46 -19.56 2.38
N PHE A 289 -14.12 -18.64 1.47
CA PHE A 289 -13.39 -18.99 0.26
C PHE A 289 -11.98 -19.51 0.56
N ARG A 290 -11.22 -18.86 1.46
CA ARG A 290 -9.92 -19.36 1.91
C ARG A 290 -10.05 -20.72 2.59
N SER A 291 -11.05 -20.87 3.45
CA SER A 291 -11.35 -22.15 4.11
C SER A 291 -11.60 -23.25 3.09
N LEU A 292 -12.38 -22.99 2.03
CA LEU A 292 -12.59 -23.92 0.93
C LEU A 292 -11.26 -24.27 0.24
N LEU A 293 -10.45 -23.28 -0.13
CA LEU A 293 -9.17 -23.50 -0.80
C LEU A 293 -8.21 -24.35 0.05
N GLU A 294 -8.13 -24.10 1.35
CA GLU A 294 -7.31 -24.89 2.28
C GLU A 294 -7.79 -26.35 2.35
N SER A 295 -9.10 -26.56 2.49
CA SER A 295 -9.66 -27.92 2.51
C SER A 295 -9.45 -28.66 1.18
N HIS A 296 -9.55 -27.94 0.08
CA HIS A 296 -9.30 -28.49 -1.24
C HIS A 296 -7.83 -28.81 -1.47
N GLN A 297 -6.91 -27.95 -1.00
CA GLN A 297 -5.47 -28.21 -1.07
C GLN A 297 -5.08 -29.40 -0.19
N ASN A 298 -5.69 -29.55 0.98
CA ASN A 298 -5.48 -30.73 1.83
C ASN A 298 -5.92 -32.02 1.11
N LEU A 299 -7.06 -31.98 0.41
CA LEU A 299 -7.54 -33.10 -0.40
C LEU A 299 -6.63 -33.39 -1.60
N LEU A 300 -6.08 -32.37 -2.26
CA LEU A 300 -5.12 -32.53 -3.37
C LEU A 300 -3.75 -33.07 -2.92
N ARG A 301 -3.35 -32.82 -1.67
CA ARG A 301 -2.14 -33.39 -1.07
C ARG A 301 -2.32 -34.86 -0.70
N ALA A 302 -3.55 -35.28 -0.45
CA ALA A 302 -3.89 -36.65 -0.13
C ALA A 302 -4.00 -37.51 -1.41
N PRO A 303 -3.90 -38.84 -1.29
CA PRO A 303 -4.00 -39.71 -2.43
C PRO A 303 -5.38 -39.77 -3.10
N PRO A 304 -5.43 -40.10 -4.40
CA PRO A 304 -6.69 -40.39 -5.08
C PRO A 304 -7.50 -41.47 -4.37
N MET A 305 -8.77 -41.18 -4.09
CA MET A 305 -9.68 -42.16 -3.48
C MET A 305 -9.73 -43.45 -4.31
N GLU A 306 -9.83 -43.28 -5.63
CA GLU A 306 -9.81 -44.38 -6.61
C GLU A 306 -8.56 -45.26 -6.47
N LEU A 307 -7.39 -44.66 -6.22
CA LEU A 307 -6.13 -45.38 -6.03
C LEU A 307 -6.19 -46.20 -4.74
N VAL A 308 -6.65 -45.61 -3.63
CA VAL A 308 -6.79 -46.31 -2.34
C VAL A 308 -7.77 -47.47 -2.46
N ASP A 309 -8.90 -47.28 -3.14
CA ASP A 309 -9.91 -48.32 -3.38
C ASP A 309 -9.37 -49.47 -4.23
N CYS A 310 -8.57 -49.18 -5.27
CA CYS A 310 -7.92 -50.23 -6.07
C CYS A 310 -7.06 -51.15 -5.19
N TYR A 311 -6.16 -50.58 -4.39
CA TYR A 311 -5.27 -51.36 -3.52
C TYR A 311 -6.02 -52.08 -2.39
N LEU A 312 -7.07 -51.49 -1.82
CA LEU A 312 -7.93 -52.16 -0.83
C LEU A 312 -8.61 -53.40 -1.44
N ASN A 313 -9.14 -53.27 -2.65
CA ASN A 313 -9.80 -54.37 -3.36
C ASN A 313 -8.82 -55.47 -3.75
N GLU A 314 -7.58 -55.12 -4.09
CA GLU A 314 -6.52 -56.08 -4.41
C GLU A 314 -6.05 -56.85 -3.18
N GLN A 315 -5.81 -56.16 -2.06
CA GLN A 315 -5.43 -56.83 -0.81
C GLN A 315 -6.53 -57.78 -0.34
N GLN A 316 -7.81 -57.41 -0.55
CA GLN A 316 -8.94 -58.29 -0.27
C GLN A 316 -8.93 -59.53 -1.19
N LYS A 317 -8.76 -59.33 -2.51
CA LYS A 317 -8.66 -60.45 -3.48
C LYS A 317 -7.47 -61.37 -3.18
N GLN A 318 -6.35 -60.85 -2.70
CA GLN A 318 -5.19 -61.66 -2.32
C GLN A 318 -5.46 -62.54 -1.09
N GLN A 319 -6.28 -62.08 -0.15
CA GLN A 319 -6.73 -62.90 0.98
C GLN A 319 -7.68 -64.02 0.52
N ASP A 320 -8.58 -63.71 -0.41
CA ASP A 320 -9.60 -64.66 -0.88
C ASP A 320 -9.05 -65.70 -1.89
N ASN A 321 -8.13 -65.31 -2.78
CA ASN A 321 -7.59 -66.16 -3.87
C ASN A 321 -6.27 -66.87 -3.52
N SER A 322 -6.06 -67.26 -2.26
CA SER A 322 -4.85 -67.99 -1.86
C SER A 322 -4.63 -69.35 -2.58
N SER A 323 -5.56 -69.81 -3.43
CA SER A 323 -5.54 -71.15 -4.03
C SER A 323 -5.63 -71.27 -5.55
N SER A 324 -5.86 -70.24 -6.38
CA SER A 324 -5.83 -70.45 -7.84
C SER A 324 -5.59 -69.19 -8.70
N ASN A 325 -4.58 -69.32 -9.58
CA ASN A 325 -4.23 -68.50 -10.75
C ASN A 325 -3.89 -67.02 -10.56
N LYS A 326 -2.60 -66.73 -10.77
CA LYS A 326 -1.92 -65.44 -10.66
C LYS A 326 -1.91 -64.73 -12.02
N GLU A 327 -3.05 -64.23 -12.48
CA GLU A 327 -3.10 -63.43 -13.72
C GLU A 327 -3.23 -61.92 -13.42
N SER A 328 -2.29 -61.15 -13.99
CA SER A 328 -2.24 -59.70 -14.12
C SER A 328 -2.72 -58.87 -12.91
N SER A 329 -1.98 -58.93 -11.81
CA SER A 329 -2.05 -57.92 -10.77
C SER A 329 -1.41 -56.60 -11.25
N PRO A 330 -1.86 -55.45 -10.76
CA PRO A 330 -1.23 -54.17 -11.05
C PRO A 330 0.23 -54.14 -10.62
N SER A 331 0.97 -53.23 -11.25
CA SER A 331 2.41 -52.99 -11.10
C SER A 331 2.90 -53.34 -9.71
N SER A 332 3.86 -54.27 -9.62
CA SER A 332 4.44 -54.66 -8.34
C SER A 332 5.04 -53.42 -7.64
N PRO A 333 5.14 -53.39 -6.31
CA PRO A 333 5.79 -52.27 -5.61
C PRO A 333 7.23 -52.04 -6.10
N GLU A 334 7.89 -53.08 -6.61
CA GLU A 334 9.20 -53.00 -7.24
C GLU A 334 9.16 -52.24 -8.57
N ASP A 335 8.12 -52.44 -9.39
CA ASP A 335 7.90 -51.71 -10.64
C ASP A 335 7.62 -50.22 -10.38
N ILE A 336 6.81 -49.90 -9.36
CA ILE A 336 6.52 -48.50 -8.98
C ILE A 336 7.77 -47.82 -8.43
N LYS A 337 8.56 -48.55 -7.62
CA LYS A 337 9.86 -48.05 -7.14
C LYS A 337 10.82 -47.83 -8.31
N ALA A 338 10.84 -48.72 -9.30
CA ALA A 338 11.64 -48.54 -10.51
C ALA A 338 11.17 -47.32 -11.32
N GLU A 339 9.86 -47.11 -11.46
CA GLU A 339 9.26 -45.92 -12.10
C GLU A 339 9.69 -44.63 -11.37
N LEU A 340 9.56 -44.59 -10.04
CA LEU A 340 9.99 -43.44 -9.24
C LEU A 340 11.49 -43.19 -9.38
N MET A 341 12.31 -44.23 -9.30
CA MET A 341 13.76 -44.11 -9.48
C MET A 341 14.13 -43.68 -10.90
N ALA A 342 13.36 -44.07 -11.93
CA ALA A 342 13.55 -43.59 -13.29
C ALA A 342 13.25 -42.09 -13.39
N LYS A 343 12.14 -41.62 -12.79
CA LYS A 343 11.80 -40.19 -12.73
C LYS A 343 12.82 -39.36 -11.95
N LEU A 344 13.33 -39.87 -10.83
CA LEU A 344 14.37 -39.20 -10.03
C LEU A 344 15.74 -39.16 -10.74
N LYS A 345 16.00 -40.12 -11.64
CA LYS A 345 17.22 -40.18 -12.47
C LYS A 345 17.08 -39.47 -13.82
N THR A 346 15.99 -38.74 -14.03
CA THR A 346 15.81 -37.89 -15.21
C THR A 346 16.99 -36.92 -15.28
N PRO A 347 17.78 -36.91 -16.38
CA PRO A 347 19.06 -36.21 -16.42
C PRO A 347 18.91 -34.71 -16.15
N GLU A 348 17.81 -34.11 -16.59
CA GLU A 348 17.51 -32.69 -16.36
C GLU A 348 17.22 -32.37 -14.90
N LEU A 349 16.61 -33.28 -14.12
CA LEU A 349 16.41 -33.07 -12.68
C LEU A 349 17.73 -33.17 -11.93
N VAL A 350 18.55 -34.15 -12.30
CA VAL A 350 19.90 -34.31 -11.75
C VAL A 350 20.73 -33.07 -12.06
N GLU A 351 20.63 -32.56 -13.30
CA GLU A 351 21.26 -31.31 -13.70
C GLU A 351 20.72 -30.13 -12.88
N LEU A 352 19.40 -29.97 -12.74
CA LEU A 352 18.77 -28.90 -11.96
C LEU A 352 19.25 -28.90 -10.50
N LEU A 353 19.31 -30.07 -9.87
CA LEU A 353 19.82 -30.22 -8.50
C LEU A 353 21.31 -29.88 -8.40
N SER A 354 22.12 -30.30 -9.38
CA SER A 354 23.53 -29.95 -9.41
C SER A 354 23.77 -28.45 -9.57
N LEU A 355 22.96 -27.80 -10.42
CA LEU A 355 22.96 -26.35 -10.63
C LEU A 355 22.52 -25.61 -9.37
N GLU A 356 21.53 -26.10 -8.64
CA GLU A 356 21.09 -25.49 -7.37
C GLU A 356 22.20 -25.55 -6.32
N MET A 357 22.90 -26.69 -6.19
CA MET A 357 24.04 -26.82 -5.28
C MET A 357 25.20 -25.90 -5.66
N GLU A 358 25.45 -25.72 -6.96
CA GLU A 358 26.47 -24.81 -7.46
C GLU A 358 26.08 -23.34 -7.23
N ALA A 359 24.82 -22.99 -7.48
CA ALA A 359 24.27 -21.68 -7.19
C ALA A 359 24.42 -21.36 -5.70
N GLU A 360 23.98 -22.25 -4.79
CA GLU A 360 24.10 -22.05 -3.34
C GLU A 360 25.57 -21.80 -2.93
N LYS A 361 26.52 -22.57 -3.49
CA LYS A 361 27.94 -22.37 -3.23
C LYS A 361 28.42 -20.99 -3.69
N LEU A 362 28.06 -20.57 -4.90
CA LEU A 362 28.38 -19.23 -5.40
C LEU A 362 27.74 -18.14 -4.53
N GLU A 363 26.51 -18.35 -4.07
CA GLU A 363 25.84 -17.40 -3.19
C GLU A 363 26.57 -17.25 -1.85
N LEU A 364 27.06 -18.34 -1.27
CA LEU A 364 27.84 -18.30 -0.05
C LEU A 364 29.17 -17.57 -0.25
N ASP A 365 29.84 -17.78 -1.39
CA ASP A 365 31.14 -17.15 -1.67
C ASP A 365 30.99 -15.65 -1.98
N MET A 366 30.00 -15.26 -2.79
CA MET A 366 29.64 -13.85 -2.99
C MET A 366 29.18 -13.18 -1.69
N GLY A 367 28.44 -13.92 -0.85
CA GLY A 367 28.01 -13.44 0.47
C GLY A 367 29.19 -13.12 1.39
N LYS A 368 30.25 -13.93 1.37
CA LYS A 368 31.50 -13.64 2.09
C LYS A 368 32.20 -12.41 1.54
N ALA A 369 32.26 -12.27 0.21
CA ALA A 369 32.88 -11.11 -0.45
C ALA A 369 32.14 -9.79 -0.14
N LEU A 370 30.81 -9.82 -0.07
CA LEU A 370 29.97 -8.65 0.18
C LEU A 370 29.74 -8.34 1.67
N PHE A 371 30.09 -9.26 2.56
CA PHE A 371 29.90 -9.09 4.01
C PHE A 371 30.61 -7.84 4.56
N PRO A 372 31.90 -7.57 4.26
CA PRO A 372 32.59 -6.37 4.75
C PRO A 372 31.91 -5.06 4.30
N PHE A 373 31.48 -4.98 3.04
CA PHE A 373 30.76 -3.82 2.50
C PHE A 373 29.40 -3.61 3.17
N SER A 374 28.71 -4.69 3.53
CA SER A 374 27.45 -4.63 4.27
C SER A 374 27.65 -4.09 5.69
N GLU A 375 28.72 -4.50 6.38
CA GLU A 375 29.08 -3.95 7.71
C GLU A 375 29.51 -2.47 7.64
N LEU A 376 30.24 -2.10 6.57
CA LEU A 376 30.59 -0.70 6.29
C LEU A 376 29.32 0.15 6.12
N ALA A 377 28.40 -0.30 5.27
CA ALA A 377 27.13 0.39 5.02
C ALA A 377 26.30 0.54 6.30
N ARG A 378 26.24 -0.51 7.13
CA ARG A 378 25.56 -0.45 8.43
C ARG A 378 26.19 0.57 9.36
N THR A 379 27.52 0.65 9.38
CA THR A 379 28.24 1.61 10.20
C THR A 379 27.97 3.05 9.75
N ILE A 380 27.98 3.32 8.43
CA ILE A 380 27.63 4.62 7.85
C ILE A 380 26.21 5.02 8.26
N SER A 381 25.24 4.11 8.12
CA SER A 381 23.84 4.35 8.48
C SER A 381 23.66 4.60 9.98
N HIS A 382 24.25 3.77 10.84
CA HIS A 382 24.15 3.88 12.30
C HIS A 382 24.75 5.19 12.82
N LYS A 383 25.91 5.59 12.28
CA LYS A 383 26.58 6.86 12.63
C LYS A 383 25.96 8.07 11.92
N ARG A 384 24.95 7.87 11.04
CA ARG A 384 24.27 8.90 10.23
C ARG A 384 25.23 9.74 9.40
N ILE A 385 26.19 9.07 8.77
CA ILE A 385 27.23 9.72 8.00
C ILE A 385 26.71 9.99 6.59
N SER A 386 26.81 11.23 6.13
CA SER A 386 26.55 11.60 4.74
C SER A 386 27.80 11.34 3.91
N LEU A 387 27.62 10.65 2.78
CA LEU A 387 28.63 10.60 1.73
C LEU A 387 28.61 11.94 0.99
N ASP A 388 29.75 12.62 0.94
CA ASP A 388 29.97 13.86 0.18
C ASP A 388 30.99 13.62 -0.95
N SER A 389 30.95 14.45 -1.98
CA SER A 389 31.88 14.36 -3.11
C SER A 389 33.30 14.67 -2.65
N VAL A 390 34.24 13.78 -2.94
CA VAL A 390 35.67 13.97 -2.66
C VAL A 390 36.40 14.02 -4.00
N ILE A 391 37.02 15.16 -4.29
CA ILE A 391 37.72 15.40 -5.57
C ILE A 391 38.75 14.29 -5.78
N GLY A 392 38.62 13.56 -6.89
CA GLY A 392 39.52 12.46 -7.28
C GLY A 392 39.16 11.08 -6.73
N ILE A 393 38.12 10.95 -5.88
CA ILE A 393 37.64 9.64 -5.37
C ILE A 393 36.17 9.41 -5.72
N VAL A 394 35.30 10.40 -5.49
CA VAL A 394 33.85 10.31 -5.73
C VAL A 394 33.39 11.55 -6.48
N GLU A 395 32.97 11.36 -7.73
CA GLU A 395 32.39 12.46 -8.50
C GLU A 395 30.97 12.79 -8.05
N LEU A 396 30.53 14.03 -8.28
CA LEU A 396 29.19 14.50 -7.89
C LEU A 396 28.07 13.72 -8.61
N SER A 397 28.35 13.25 -9.83
CA SER A 397 27.49 12.41 -10.67
C SER A 397 27.26 11.00 -10.09
N GLU A 398 28.27 10.43 -9.44
CA GLU A 398 28.24 9.06 -8.90
C GLU A 398 27.58 8.98 -7.52
N LEU A 399 27.56 10.11 -6.79
CA LEU A 399 27.07 10.20 -5.42
C LEU A 399 25.65 9.65 -5.21
N PRO A 400 24.66 9.90 -6.09
CA PRO A 400 23.32 9.33 -5.95
C PRO A 400 23.34 7.80 -6.02
N SER A 401 24.07 7.22 -6.97
CA SER A 401 24.18 5.78 -7.17
C SER A 401 24.90 5.11 -5.99
N LEU A 402 26.02 5.69 -5.55
CA LEU A 402 26.80 5.21 -4.41
C LEU A 402 25.98 5.23 -3.11
N ARG A 403 25.21 6.31 -2.86
CA ARG A 403 24.31 6.40 -1.69
C ARG A 403 23.24 5.32 -1.72
N GLU A 404 22.70 5.04 -2.90
CA GLU A 404 21.72 3.98 -3.10
C GLU A 404 22.33 2.59 -2.88
N THR A 405 23.55 2.34 -3.35
CA THR A 405 24.27 1.09 -3.11
C THR A 405 24.63 0.88 -1.66
N VAL A 406 25.10 1.91 -0.94
CA VAL A 406 25.28 1.84 0.52
C VAL A 406 23.97 1.57 1.23
N ARG A 407 22.88 2.24 0.84
CA ARG A 407 21.55 1.98 1.41
C ARG A 407 21.18 0.51 1.22
N ARG A 408 21.36 -0.05 0.02
CA ARG A 408 21.04 -1.46 -0.31
C ARG A 408 21.89 -2.44 0.51
N LEU A 409 23.21 -2.29 0.49
CA LEU A 409 24.15 -3.12 1.27
C LEU A 409 23.81 -3.13 2.77
N GLY A 410 23.31 -2.01 3.29
CA GLY A 410 22.85 -1.90 4.67
C GLY A 410 21.71 -2.87 5.05
N TYR A 411 20.92 -3.35 4.07
CA TYR A 411 19.78 -4.26 4.28
C TYR A 411 20.09 -5.73 4.00
N VAL A 412 21.14 -6.04 3.24
CA VAL A 412 21.38 -7.36 2.64
C VAL A 412 21.61 -8.46 3.68
N LEU A 413 22.15 -8.10 4.85
CA LEU A 413 22.46 -9.04 5.92
C LEU A 413 21.77 -8.71 7.26
N CYS A 414 20.68 -7.94 7.22
CA CYS A 414 19.89 -7.67 8.41
C CYS A 414 19.12 -8.92 8.86
N ARG A 415 19.74 -9.71 9.75
CA ARG A 415 19.09 -10.80 10.50
C ARG A 415 18.13 -10.21 11.56
N THR A 416 17.05 -9.56 11.15
CA THR A 416 15.88 -9.51 12.03
C THR A 416 15.11 -10.80 11.83
N VAL A 417 15.37 -11.79 12.69
CA VAL A 417 14.62 -13.05 12.77
C VAL A 417 13.15 -12.70 12.96
N GLY A 418 12.35 -12.77 11.88
CA GLY A 418 10.91 -12.50 11.92
C GLY A 418 10.35 -11.56 10.84
N SER A 419 11.17 -10.94 9.98
CA SER A 419 10.67 -10.24 8.78
C SER A 419 10.72 -11.16 7.57
N GLU A 420 9.58 -11.39 6.91
CA GLU A 420 9.40 -12.28 5.75
C GLU A 420 10.20 -11.89 4.48
N THR A 421 10.99 -10.82 4.55
CA THR A 421 11.90 -10.42 3.48
C THR A 421 13.07 -11.40 3.41
N SER A 422 13.23 -12.07 2.26
CA SER A 422 14.30 -13.03 1.97
C SER A 422 15.63 -12.64 2.61
N THR A 423 16.11 -13.42 3.58
CA THR A 423 17.45 -13.24 4.15
C THR A 423 18.50 -13.70 3.16
N GLY A 424 19.54 -12.90 2.90
CA GLY A 424 20.66 -13.26 2.05
C GLY A 424 20.99 -12.20 1.00
N ILE A 425 21.84 -12.56 0.04
CA ILE A 425 22.29 -11.68 -1.05
C ILE A 425 21.34 -11.61 -2.24
N ARG A 426 20.30 -12.47 -2.27
CA ARG A 426 19.23 -12.50 -3.28
C ARG A 426 18.60 -11.13 -3.58
N PRO A 427 18.37 -10.24 -2.60
CA PRO A 427 18.01 -8.85 -2.86
C PRO A 427 18.97 -8.18 -3.88
N ILE A 428 20.28 -8.23 -3.69
CA ILE A 428 21.25 -7.61 -4.59
C ILE A 428 21.10 -8.17 -6.01
N PHE A 429 20.91 -9.49 -6.14
CA PHE A 429 20.73 -10.11 -7.44
C PHE A 429 19.47 -9.64 -8.17
N LEU A 430 18.35 -9.47 -7.44
CA LEU A 430 17.12 -8.91 -8.01
C LEU A 430 17.32 -7.48 -8.50
N ASP A 431 18.14 -6.68 -7.81
CA ASP A 431 18.46 -5.32 -8.23
C ASP A 431 19.33 -5.30 -9.49
N LEU A 432 20.33 -6.19 -9.56
CA LEU A 432 21.16 -6.38 -10.76
C LEU A 432 20.33 -6.84 -11.96
N LEU A 433 19.27 -7.63 -11.73
CA LEU A 433 18.30 -8.01 -12.76
C LEU A 433 17.31 -6.88 -13.10
N MET A 434 17.31 -5.79 -12.35
CA MET A 434 16.30 -4.73 -12.41
C MET A 434 14.87 -5.23 -12.23
N VAL A 435 14.69 -6.30 -11.45
CA VAL A 435 13.36 -6.73 -11.02
C VAL A 435 12.85 -5.64 -10.08
N PRO A 436 11.77 -4.91 -10.44
CA PRO A 436 11.22 -3.87 -9.57
C PRO A 436 10.84 -4.50 -8.24
N ARG A 437 11.42 -4.00 -7.16
CA ARG A 437 11.00 -4.35 -5.80
C ARG A 437 9.90 -3.38 -5.38
N ASP A 438 8.73 -3.47 -5.99
CA ASP A 438 7.57 -2.70 -5.53
C ASP A 438 7.09 -3.32 -4.20
N ASP A 439 6.89 -2.56 -3.11
CA ASP A 439 5.72 -1.69 -2.91
C ASP A 439 6.04 -0.25 -2.46
N ALA A 440 7.32 0.12 -2.36
CA ALA A 440 7.70 1.43 -1.86
C ALA A 440 7.93 2.44 -2.99
N PHE A 441 6.86 2.75 -3.74
CA PHE A 441 6.67 4.11 -4.26
C PHE A 441 6.51 5.05 -3.06
N SER A 442 7.58 5.22 -2.29
CA SER A 442 7.70 6.28 -1.30
C SER A 442 7.67 7.57 -2.09
N THR A 443 6.48 8.15 -2.13
CA THR A 443 6.00 9.46 -2.61
C THR A 443 6.92 10.68 -2.41
N LYS A 444 8.17 10.49 -1.99
CA LYS A 444 9.18 11.54 -1.78
C LYS A 444 10.42 11.41 -2.65
N GLY A 445 10.64 10.28 -3.33
CA GLY A 445 11.67 10.16 -4.37
C GLY A 445 11.04 10.35 -5.74
N GLY A 446 11.54 11.30 -6.55
CA GLY A 446 10.96 11.62 -7.84
C GLY A 446 10.97 10.42 -8.79
N ILE A 447 9.87 10.25 -9.52
CA ILE A 447 9.70 9.28 -10.64
C ILE A 447 10.87 9.35 -11.64
N PHE A 448 11.57 10.49 -11.70
CA PHE A 448 12.73 10.72 -12.54
C PHE A 448 13.95 9.83 -12.22
N ASP A 449 14.23 9.49 -10.95
CA ASP A 449 15.39 8.66 -10.63
C ASP A 449 15.19 7.19 -11.02
N ALA A 450 13.95 6.70 -11.03
CA ALA A 450 13.62 5.35 -11.48
C ALA A 450 13.70 5.19 -13.01
N LEU A 451 13.49 6.29 -13.76
CA LEU A 451 13.55 6.29 -15.22
C LEU A 451 14.99 6.42 -15.74
N SER A 452 15.88 7.10 -15.02
CA SER A 452 17.31 7.18 -15.35
C SER A 452 18.01 5.81 -15.36
N PHE A 453 17.51 4.85 -14.58
CA PHE A 453 18.04 3.49 -14.54
C PHE A 453 17.58 2.61 -15.71
N ARG A 454 16.56 3.01 -16.49
CA ARG A 454 15.93 2.16 -17.53
C ARG A 454 16.51 2.29 -18.94
N THR A 455 17.59 3.04 -19.15
CA THR A 455 18.27 3.06 -20.45
C THR A 455 19.13 1.81 -20.63
N SER A 456 18.50 0.71 -21.05
CA SER A 456 19.07 -0.49 -21.70
C SER A 456 20.57 -0.77 -21.46
N THR A 457 20.98 -0.97 -20.21
CA THR A 457 22.32 -1.50 -19.91
C THR A 457 22.29 -3.02 -19.92
N THR A 458 23.33 -3.63 -20.48
CA THR A 458 23.49 -5.08 -20.45
C THR A 458 23.70 -5.57 -19.01
N LEU A 459 23.48 -6.87 -18.75
CA LEU A 459 23.75 -7.43 -17.42
C LEU A 459 25.20 -7.20 -16.99
N GLU A 460 26.15 -7.36 -17.92
CA GLU A 460 27.58 -7.13 -17.69
C GLU A 460 27.86 -5.68 -17.29
N GLU A 461 27.30 -4.70 -18.00
CA GLU A 461 27.45 -3.26 -17.67
C GLU A 461 26.90 -2.93 -16.28
N ARG A 462 25.78 -3.57 -15.88
CA ARG A 462 25.20 -3.38 -14.54
C ARG A 462 26.08 -3.99 -13.45
N ILE A 463 26.66 -5.16 -13.71
CA ILE A 463 27.64 -5.78 -12.80
C ILE A 463 28.87 -4.88 -12.69
N ASP A 464 29.39 -4.38 -13.81
CA ASP A 464 30.55 -3.48 -13.83
C ASP A 464 30.29 -2.17 -13.09
N GLN A 465 29.09 -1.60 -13.26
CA GLN A 465 28.66 -0.43 -12.49
C GLN A 465 28.65 -0.74 -10.98
N PHE A 466 28.03 -1.85 -10.57
CA PHE A 466 27.98 -2.24 -9.16
C PHE A 466 29.39 -2.48 -8.58
N LEU A 467 30.27 -3.15 -9.31
CA LEU A 467 31.66 -3.38 -8.90
C LEU A 467 32.48 -2.09 -8.84
N SER A 468 32.23 -1.14 -9.75
CA SER A 468 32.84 0.19 -9.71
C SER A 468 32.45 0.93 -8.42
N GLU A 469 31.18 0.84 -8.00
CA GLU A 469 30.69 1.45 -6.77
C GLU A 469 31.29 0.78 -5.52
N LEU A 470 31.42 -0.55 -5.51
CA LEU A 470 32.13 -1.26 -4.45
C LEU A 470 33.61 -0.87 -4.40
N THR A 471 34.25 -0.70 -5.55
CA THR A 471 35.64 -0.23 -5.64
C THR A 471 35.80 1.18 -5.08
N ILE A 472 34.84 2.08 -5.37
CA ILE A 472 34.80 3.42 -4.76
C ILE A 472 34.67 3.31 -3.23
N LEU A 473 33.78 2.45 -2.72
CA LEU A 473 33.66 2.21 -1.27
C LEU A 473 34.94 1.65 -0.65
N SER A 474 35.64 0.75 -1.35
CA SER A 474 36.92 0.21 -0.93
C SER A 474 37.98 1.32 -0.82
N ASN A 475 38.08 2.18 -1.84
CA ASN A 475 39.02 3.31 -1.88
C ASN A 475 38.76 4.32 -0.76
N LEU A 476 37.50 4.55 -0.39
CA LEU A 476 37.14 5.42 0.73
C LEU A 476 37.60 4.90 2.09
N VAL A 477 37.73 3.57 2.23
CA VAL A 477 38.12 2.89 3.48
C VAL A 477 39.62 2.60 3.55
N SER A 478 40.31 2.56 2.40
CA SER A 478 41.75 2.29 2.35
C SER A 478 42.53 3.38 3.09
N PRO A 479 43.49 3.01 3.97
CA PRO A 479 44.37 3.98 4.60
C PRO A 479 45.18 4.68 3.51
N CYS A 480 45.09 6.00 3.43
CA CYS A 480 45.90 6.78 2.50
C CYS A 480 47.38 6.56 2.86
N THR A 481 48.15 5.96 1.95
CA THR A 481 49.57 5.65 2.16
C THR A 481 50.48 6.87 2.01
N ASN A 482 49.93 8.00 1.57
CA ASN A 482 50.56 9.30 1.51
C ASN A 482 49.89 10.21 2.55
N ASP A 483 50.59 11.21 3.09
CA ASP A 483 50.22 12.11 4.22
C ASP A 483 48.83 12.83 4.18
N LEU A 484 47.93 12.46 3.27
CA LEU A 484 46.54 12.86 3.26
C LEU A 484 45.72 12.09 4.31
N PRO A 485 44.89 12.79 5.10
CA PRO A 485 43.97 12.12 6.01
C PRO A 485 43.00 11.20 5.24
N PRO A 486 42.58 10.05 5.82
CA PRO A 486 41.62 9.17 5.19
C PRO A 486 40.31 9.91 4.87
N ALA A 487 39.75 9.65 3.68
CA ALA A 487 38.53 10.31 3.20
C ALA A 487 37.32 10.04 4.10
N LEU A 488 37.25 8.84 4.70
CA LEU A 488 36.29 8.51 5.75
C LEU A 488 36.93 8.66 7.14
N ASN A 489 36.52 9.69 7.88
CA ASN A 489 36.87 9.87 9.29
C ASN A 489 35.96 9.00 10.19
N ILE A 490 36.07 7.68 10.04
CA ILE A 490 35.26 6.70 10.78
C ILE A 490 36.18 5.65 11.40
N ASP A 491 36.09 5.48 12.72
CA ASP A 491 36.63 4.29 13.38
C ASP A 491 35.85 3.05 12.89
N LEU A 492 36.47 2.30 11.97
CA LEU A 492 36.01 1.02 11.44
C LEU A 492 36.80 -0.11 12.11
N SER A 493 36.16 -1.28 12.28
CA SER A 493 36.88 -2.49 12.72
C SER A 493 37.94 -2.85 11.69
N SER A 494 39.13 -3.23 12.14
CA SER A 494 40.22 -3.67 11.26
C SER A 494 39.81 -4.84 10.35
N SER A 495 38.88 -5.69 10.80
CA SER A 495 38.30 -6.77 9.98
C SER A 495 37.50 -6.25 8.78
N VAL A 496 36.74 -5.16 8.95
CA VAL A 496 35.94 -4.56 7.87
C VAL A 496 36.86 -3.86 6.87
N THR A 497 37.84 -3.09 7.37
CA THR A 497 38.83 -2.43 6.52
C THR A 497 39.60 -3.44 5.67
N LYS A 498 40.13 -4.50 6.28
CA LYS A 498 40.84 -5.58 5.55
C LYS A 498 39.94 -6.32 4.57
N GLY A 499 38.69 -6.59 4.97
CA GLY A 499 37.72 -7.25 4.11
C GLY A 499 37.38 -6.44 2.85
N CYS A 500 37.21 -5.12 2.99
CA CYS A 500 36.91 -4.25 1.86
C CYS A 500 38.12 -3.98 0.95
N THR A 501 39.35 -4.17 1.43
CA THR A 501 40.59 -3.79 0.71
C THR A 501 41.40 -5.00 0.29
N GLU A 502 42.01 -5.72 1.24
CA GLU A 502 42.92 -6.84 0.99
C GLU A 502 42.21 -8.07 0.40
N GLN A 503 40.96 -8.31 0.79
CA GLN A 503 40.20 -9.51 0.40
C GLN A 503 39.23 -9.27 -0.76
N TYR A 504 39.09 -8.03 -1.20
CA TYR A 504 38.16 -7.66 -2.27
C TYR A 504 38.84 -7.86 -3.62
N ASP A 505 38.39 -8.87 -4.36
CA ASP A 505 38.78 -9.13 -5.74
C ASP A 505 37.57 -8.84 -6.67
N PRO A 506 37.55 -7.68 -7.36
CA PRO A 506 36.43 -7.32 -8.24
C PRO A 506 36.30 -8.25 -9.44
N GLU A 507 37.40 -8.80 -9.96
CA GLU A 507 37.38 -9.68 -11.13
C GLU A 507 36.78 -11.04 -10.76
N LEU A 508 37.18 -11.60 -9.61
CA LEU A 508 36.59 -12.83 -9.09
C LEU A 508 35.09 -12.66 -8.83
N LEU A 509 34.70 -11.55 -8.18
CA LEU A 509 33.28 -11.28 -7.90
C LEU A 509 32.47 -11.10 -9.19
N LYS A 510 33.05 -10.48 -10.22
CA LYS A 510 32.44 -10.36 -11.56
C LYS A 510 32.14 -11.74 -12.15
N CYS A 511 33.14 -12.61 -12.18
CA CYS A 511 33.00 -13.98 -12.71
C CYS A 511 31.93 -14.75 -11.93
N GLN A 512 31.95 -14.70 -10.59
CA GLN A 512 30.96 -15.36 -9.75
C GLN A 512 29.53 -14.88 -10.01
N LEU A 513 29.33 -13.58 -10.21
CA LEU A 513 28.03 -13.01 -10.55
C LEU A 513 27.55 -13.52 -11.92
N LEU A 514 28.42 -13.48 -12.93
CA LEU A 514 28.08 -13.95 -14.28
C LEU A 514 27.77 -15.45 -14.31
N ASP A 515 28.57 -16.27 -13.64
CA ASP A 515 28.35 -17.71 -13.51
C ASP A 515 27.01 -18.00 -12.81
N TRP A 516 26.71 -17.28 -11.73
CA TRP A 516 25.42 -17.42 -11.03
C TRP A 516 24.24 -17.08 -11.94
N PHE A 517 24.31 -16.00 -12.73
CA PHE A 517 23.27 -15.66 -13.70
C PHE A 517 23.11 -16.72 -14.79
N ALA A 518 24.21 -17.24 -15.32
CA ALA A 518 24.18 -18.31 -16.32
C ALA A 518 23.53 -19.59 -15.76
N ILE A 519 23.82 -19.92 -14.49
CA ILE A 519 23.19 -21.05 -13.78
C ILE A 519 21.69 -20.83 -13.63
N VAL A 520 21.26 -19.65 -13.19
CA VAL A 520 19.84 -19.31 -13.01
C VAL A 520 19.08 -19.35 -14.34
N ASP A 521 19.67 -18.83 -15.41
CA ASP A 521 19.09 -18.89 -16.76
C ASP A 521 18.95 -20.35 -17.24
N ARG A 522 19.96 -21.18 -16.97
CA ARG A 522 19.93 -22.62 -17.27
C ARG A 522 18.85 -23.33 -16.45
N GLN A 523 18.75 -23.07 -15.15
CA GLN A 523 17.69 -23.61 -14.30
C GLN A 523 16.30 -23.22 -14.81
N HIS A 524 16.12 -21.96 -15.25
CA HIS A 524 14.86 -21.49 -15.80
C HIS A 524 14.49 -22.21 -17.11
N LEU A 525 15.47 -22.46 -17.97
CA LEU A 525 15.29 -23.24 -19.21
C LEU A 525 14.88 -24.69 -18.90
N LEU A 526 15.55 -25.34 -17.95
CA LEU A 526 15.22 -26.71 -17.52
C LEU A 526 13.82 -26.76 -16.89
N HIS A 527 13.49 -25.82 -16.00
CA HIS A 527 12.20 -25.76 -15.34
C HIS A 527 11.04 -25.57 -16.33
N LYS A 528 11.21 -24.77 -17.40
CA LYS A 528 10.20 -24.61 -18.46
C LYS A 528 9.85 -25.93 -19.14
N ASN A 529 10.83 -26.81 -19.33
CA ASN A 529 10.64 -28.11 -19.97
C ASN A 529 10.04 -29.15 -19.01
N GLN A 530 10.04 -28.89 -17.71
CA GLN A 530 9.72 -29.87 -16.67
C GLN A 530 8.63 -29.43 -15.69
N LYS A 531 7.70 -28.60 -16.12
CA LYS A 531 6.62 -28.10 -15.25
C LYS A 531 5.80 -29.23 -14.59
N GLU A 532 5.67 -30.38 -15.26
CA GLU A 532 4.88 -31.52 -14.78
C GLU A 532 5.69 -32.50 -13.92
N LEU A 533 7.03 -32.49 -14.02
CA LEU A 533 7.89 -33.50 -13.37
C LEU A 533 7.74 -33.54 -11.84
N PRO A 534 7.69 -32.41 -11.10
CA PRO A 534 7.49 -32.46 -9.64
C PRO A 534 6.16 -33.13 -9.25
N GLU A 535 5.10 -32.89 -10.01
CA GLU A 535 3.79 -33.52 -9.78
C GLU A 535 3.83 -35.01 -10.12
N GLU A 536 4.55 -35.41 -11.16
CA GLU A 536 4.74 -36.82 -11.49
C GLU A 536 5.55 -37.57 -10.43
N ILE A 537 6.61 -36.98 -9.90
CA ILE A 537 7.41 -37.54 -8.80
C ILE A 537 6.52 -37.68 -7.57
N ARG A 538 5.79 -36.63 -7.20
CA ARG A 538 4.84 -36.66 -6.08
C ARG A 538 3.80 -37.77 -6.23
N ARG A 539 3.22 -37.94 -7.43
CA ARG A 539 2.27 -39.03 -7.72
C ARG A 539 2.92 -40.41 -7.60
N ALA A 540 4.15 -40.58 -8.08
CA ALA A 540 4.87 -41.85 -8.00
C ALA A 540 5.25 -42.21 -6.54
N GLU A 541 5.71 -41.24 -5.75
CA GLU A 541 5.98 -41.40 -4.31
C GLU A 541 4.72 -41.81 -3.54
N MET A 542 3.61 -41.14 -3.85
CA MET A 542 2.31 -41.42 -3.25
C MET A 542 1.79 -42.82 -3.60
N LYS A 543 1.92 -43.23 -4.88
CA LYS A 543 1.61 -44.61 -5.31
C LYS A 543 2.47 -45.64 -4.57
N LEU A 544 3.77 -45.39 -4.45
CA LEU A 544 4.69 -46.29 -3.74
C LEU A 544 4.33 -46.41 -2.25
N SER A 545 3.98 -45.29 -1.62
CA SER A 545 3.54 -45.26 -0.22
C SER A 545 2.27 -46.08 0.02
N ILE A 546 1.29 -45.97 -0.89
CA ILE A 546 0.04 -46.76 -0.83
C ILE A 546 0.30 -48.24 -1.08
N ALA A 547 1.10 -48.58 -2.09
CA ALA A 547 1.43 -49.96 -2.41
C ALA A 547 2.12 -50.69 -1.24
N GLY A 548 2.92 -49.96 -0.45
CA GLY A 548 3.57 -50.49 0.75
C GLY A 548 2.72 -50.47 2.03
N ALA A 549 1.52 -49.88 2.02
CA ALA A 549 0.70 -49.72 3.20
C ALA A 549 -0.09 -50.99 3.56
N SER A 550 -0.26 -51.23 4.87
CA SER A 550 -1.10 -52.33 5.37
C SER A 550 -2.60 -52.08 5.10
N HIS A 551 -3.41 -53.14 5.02
CA HIS A 551 -4.88 -53.03 4.85
C HIS A 551 -5.55 -52.11 5.86
N GLN A 552 -5.13 -52.20 7.13
CA GLN A 552 -5.65 -51.34 8.19
C GLN A 552 -5.25 -49.87 7.99
N SER A 553 -4.03 -49.62 7.52
CA SER A 553 -3.58 -48.27 7.17
C SER A 553 -4.36 -47.71 5.99
N LEU A 554 -4.61 -48.51 4.95
CA LEU A 554 -5.40 -48.11 3.79
C LEU A 554 -6.85 -47.79 4.16
N LYS A 555 -7.48 -48.59 5.04
CA LYS A 555 -8.82 -48.28 5.58
C LYS A 555 -8.85 -46.96 6.34
N LYS A 556 -7.87 -46.70 7.20
CA LYS A 556 -7.75 -45.42 7.91
C LYS A 556 -7.55 -44.24 6.95
N ILE A 557 -6.74 -44.42 5.90
CA ILE A 557 -6.54 -43.40 4.86
C ILE A 557 -7.87 -43.13 4.13
N LYS A 558 -8.62 -44.17 3.78
CA LYS A 558 -9.95 -44.03 3.16
C LYS A 558 -10.91 -43.25 4.06
N GLU A 559 -11.04 -43.61 5.33
CA GLU A 559 -11.86 -42.89 6.31
C GLU A 559 -11.44 -41.42 6.45
N GLN A 560 -10.13 -41.14 6.44
CA GLN A 560 -9.61 -39.77 6.45
C GLN A 560 -9.94 -39.00 5.18
N LEU A 561 -9.85 -39.63 4.00
CA LEU A 561 -10.21 -39.01 2.73
C LEU A 561 -11.71 -38.68 2.67
N GLU A 562 -12.58 -39.60 3.11
CA GLU A 562 -14.02 -39.38 3.21
C GLU A 562 -14.34 -38.21 4.16
N MET A 563 -13.63 -38.11 5.28
CA MET A 563 -13.75 -36.98 6.21
C MET A 563 -13.29 -35.66 5.58
N LEU A 564 -12.16 -35.64 4.85
CA LEU A 564 -11.68 -34.45 4.15
C LEU A 564 -12.63 -34.00 3.04
N GLU A 565 -13.23 -34.94 2.30
CA GLU A 565 -14.25 -34.65 1.30
C GLU A 565 -15.53 -34.09 1.92
N GLY A 566 -15.94 -34.64 3.08
CA GLY A 566 -17.03 -34.09 3.89
C GLY A 566 -16.77 -32.65 4.33
N ILE A 567 -15.58 -32.37 4.88
CA ILE A 567 -15.17 -31.01 5.29
C ILE A 567 -15.15 -30.04 4.10
N LYS A 568 -14.61 -30.48 2.95
CA LYS A 568 -14.60 -29.67 1.72
C LYS A 568 -16.04 -29.34 1.27
N THR A 569 -16.93 -30.33 1.29
CA THR A 569 -18.33 -30.17 0.88
C THR A 569 -19.06 -29.21 1.81
N GLU A 570 -18.89 -29.35 3.12
CA GLU A 570 -19.46 -28.44 4.12
C GLU A 570 -18.97 -27.00 3.92
N ARG A 571 -17.66 -26.80 3.76
CA ARG A 571 -17.07 -25.48 3.49
C ARG A 571 -17.55 -24.87 2.17
N PHE A 572 -17.79 -25.72 1.16
CA PHE A 572 -18.32 -25.29 -0.12
C PHE A 572 -19.78 -24.81 0.01
N GLU A 573 -20.64 -25.54 0.74
CA GLU A 573 -22.02 -25.10 0.97
C GLU A 573 -22.09 -23.78 1.74
N ILE A 574 -21.24 -23.59 2.77
CA ILE A 574 -21.13 -22.31 3.48
C ILE A 574 -20.70 -21.19 2.52
N LEU A 575 -19.67 -21.42 1.68
CA LEU A 575 -19.24 -20.43 0.70
C LEU A 575 -20.38 -20.10 -0.28
N LYS A 576 -21.08 -21.13 -0.76
CA LYS A 576 -22.18 -20.99 -1.71
C LYS A 576 -23.29 -20.12 -1.12
N GLU A 577 -23.78 -20.45 0.07
CA GLU A 577 -24.79 -19.66 0.77
C GLU A 577 -24.35 -18.19 0.93
N MET A 578 -23.12 -17.96 1.41
CA MET A 578 -22.59 -16.61 1.62
C MET A 578 -22.45 -15.82 0.31
N VAL A 579 -21.96 -16.45 -0.75
CA VAL A 579 -21.79 -15.77 -2.05
C VAL A 579 -23.15 -15.46 -2.68
N GLU A 580 -24.10 -16.39 -2.62
CA GLU A 580 -25.45 -16.20 -3.13
C GLU A 580 -26.18 -15.08 -2.36
N GLU A 581 -26.08 -15.07 -1.03
CA GLU A 581 -26.64 -13.99 -0.19
C GLU A 581 -26.00 -12.63 -0.50
N VAL A 582 -24.67 -12.55 -0.53
CA VAL A 582 -23.95 -11.30 -0.80
C VAL A 582 -24.26 -10.77 -2.19
N CYS A 583 -24.30 -11.62 -3.22
CA CYS A 583 -24.61 -11.20 -4.58
C CYS A 583 -26.05 -10.70 -4.70
N LEU A 584 -27.01 -11.36 -4.04
CA LEU A 584 -28.39 -10.90 -4.03
C LEU A 584 -28.54 -9.59 -3.27
N ARG A 585 -27.96 -9.49 -2.07
CA ARG A 585 -28.08 -8.33 -1.16
C ARG A 585 -27.36 -7.09 -1.68
N GLU A 586 -26.15 -7.24 -2.23
CA GLU A 586 -25.27 -6.12 -2.58
C GLU A 586 -25.28 -5.79 -4.07
N MET A 587 -25.63 -6.76 -4.93
CA MET A 587 -25.61 -6.58 -6.39
C MET A 587 -26.97 -6.83 -7.05
N ASN A 588 -27.95 -7.34 -6.31
CA ASN A 588 -29.25 -7.78 -6.85
C ASN A 588 -29.07 -8.81 -7.98
N LEU A 589 -28.14 -9.76 -7.79
CA LEU A 589 -27.84 -10.84 -8.73
C LEU A 589 -28.13 -12.20 -8.10
N TYR A 590 -28.92 -13.02 -8.78
CA TYR A 590 -29.02 -14.44 -8.47
C TYR A 590 -27.83 -15.16 -9.07
N VAL A 591 -27.00 -15.73 -8.20
CA VAL A 591 -25.84 -16.54 -8.56
C VAL A 591 -26.13 -17.97 -8.17
N SER A 592 -25.60 -18.92 -8.95
CA SER A 592 -25.54 -20.33 -8.55
C SER A 592 -24.08 -20.74 -8.57
N LEU A 593 -23.55 -21.06 -7.40
CA LEU A 593 -22.16 -21.47 -7.29
C LEU A 593 -22.02 -22.98 -7.48
N THR A 594 -21.10 -23.39 -8.35
CA THR A 594 -20.73 -24.79 -8.58
C THR A 594 -19.36 -25.09 -8.00
N GLY A 595 -19.28 -26.21 -7.27
CA GLY A 595 -18.06 -26.63 -6.60
C GLY A 595 -17.05 -27.26 -7.57
N PRO A 596 -15.75 -27.20 -7.25
CA PRO A 596 -14.75 -27.94 -8.01
C PRO A 596 -14.88 -29.44 -7.75
N GLY A 597 -14.56 -30.26 -8.76
CA GLY A 597 -14.49 -31.71 -8.59
C GLY A 597 -13.56 -32.13 -7.43
N PRO A 598 -13.72 -33.32 -6.85
CA PRO A 598 -13.00 -33.75 -5.64
C PRO A 598 -11.49 -33.50 -5.73
N GLN A 599 -10.86 -33.86 -6.85
CA GLN A 599 -9.41 -33.72 -7.07
C GLN A 599 -9.06 -32.92 -8.32
N GLN A 600 -9.97 -32.05 -8.77
CA GLN A 600 -9.68 -31.16 -9.88
C GLN A 600 -8.63 -30.13 -9.46
N VAL A 601 -7.48 -30.08 -10.14
CA VAL A 601 -6.51 -29.01 -9.95
C VAL A 601 -7.17 -27.68 -10.32
N LEU A 602 -7.16 -26.72 -9.38
CA LEU A 602 -7.70 -25.39 -9.60
C LEU A 602 -6.67 -24.54 -10.33
N GLU A 603 -6.79 -24.49 -11.65
CA GLU A 603 -5.98 -23.61 -12.49
C GLU A 603 -6.74 -22.33 -12.81
N LEU A 604 -6.05 -21.19 -12.67
CA LEU A 604 -6.49 -19.94 -13.27
C LEU A 604 -6.28 -20.09 -14.78
N LYS A 605 -7.37 -20.21 -15.55
CA LYS A 605 -7.25 -20.26 -17.00
C LYS A 605 -6.75 -18.90 -17.49
N GLU A 606 -5.67 -18.89 -18.26
CA GLU A 606 -5.25 -17.69 -18.99
C GLU A 606 -6.35 -17.32 -19.99
N THR A 607 -7.13 -16.30 -19.67
CA THR A 607 -8.15 -15.79 -20.59
C THR A 607 -7.48 -14.83 -21.57
N ARG A 608 -7.32 -15.25 -22.83
CA ARG A 608 -6.74 -14.41 -23.90
C ARG A 608 -7.61 -13.21 -24.30
N TYR A 609 -8.90 -13.20 -23.92
CA TYR A 609 -9.91 -12.32 -24.52
C TYR A 609 -10.90 -11.69 -23.55
N ALA A 610 -10.68 -11.79 -22.24
CA ALA A 610 -11.45 -11.01 -21.28
C ALA A 610 -10.58 -9.82 -20.88
N PRO A 611 -10.74 -8.63 -21.49
CA PRO A 611 -10.16 -7.42 -20.94
C PRO A 611 -10.83 -7.24 -19.58
N GLY A 612 -10.21 -7.74 -18.52
CA GLY A 612 -10.70 -7.55 -17.16
C GLY A 612 -10.62 -6.08 -16.77
N LEU A 613 -10.70 -5.77 -15.47
CA LEU A 613 -10.72 -4.38 -15.00
C LEU A 613 -9.49 -3.56 -15.45
N PHE A 614 -8.37 -4.25 -15.70
CA PHE A 614 -7.13 -3.68 -16.21
C PHE A 614 -6.88 -3.99 -17.69
N GLY A 615 -7.82 -4.66 -18.38
CA GLY A 615 -7.65 -5.13 -19.76
C GLY A 615 -7.29 -4.00 -20.72
N ILE A 616 -8.00 -2.88 -20.69
CA ILE A 616 -7.68 -1.72 -21.53
C ILE A 616 -6.36 -1.06 -21.11
N PRO A 617 -6.12 -0.73 -19.82
CA PRO A 617 -4.81 -0.23 -19.38
C PRO A 617 -3.62 -1.13 -19.70
N LEU A 618 -3.78 -2.45 -19.62
CA LEU A 618 -2.71 -3.42 -19.85
C LEU A 618 -2.52 -3.73 -21.33
N GLU A 619 -3.60 -3.75 -22.11
CA GLU A 619 -3.52 -3.78 -23.58
C GLU A 619 -2.77 -2.55 -24.10
N LEU A 620 -3.03 -1.37 -23.53
CA LEU A 620 -2.26 -0.15 -23.81
C LEU A 620 -0.79 -0.24 -23.33
N ALA A 621 -0.50 -1.07 -22.34
CA ALA A 621 0.86 -1.33 -21.84
C ALA A 621 1.58 -2.51 -22.52
N GLY A 622 0.88 -3.28 -23.38
CA GLY A 622 1.41 -4.50 -23.99
C GLY A 622 1.52 -5.70 -23.02
N GLU A 623 0.81 -5.68 -21.90
CA GLU A 623 0.87 -6.70 -20.86
C GLU A 623 -0.38 -7.60 -20.89
N THR A 624 -0.20 -8.92 -20.76
CA THR A 624 -1.32 -9.88 -20.62
C THR A 624 -1.52 -10.24 -19.16
N LEU A 625 -2.65 -9.85 -18.57
CA LEU A 625 -2.99 -10.24 -17.21
C LEU A 625 -3.57 -11.67 -17.20
N PRO A 626 -3.05 -12.60 -16.37
CA PRO A 626 -3.74 -13.85 -16.09
C PRO A 626 -4.92 -13.55 -15.15
N ILE A 627 -6.01 -12.99 -15.66
CA ILE A 627 -7.28 -12.97 -14.92
C ILE A 627 -7.97 -14.29 -15.24
N GLY A 628 -8.07 -15.15 -14.24
CA GLY A 628 -8.85 -16.40 -14.30
C GLY A 628 -10.29 -16.23 -13.84
#